data_AF-A0A2V9CKC8-F1
#
_entry.id   AF-A0A2V9CKC8-F1
#
_cell.length_a   1.000
_cell.length_b   1.000
_cell.length_c   1.000
_cell.angle_alpha   90.00
_cell.angle_beta   90.00
_cell.angle_gamma   90.00
#
_symmetry.space_group_name_H-M   'P 1'
#
loop_
_entity.id
_entity.type
_entity.pdbx_description
1 polymer ?
#
loop_
_entity_poly.entity_id
_entity_poly.type
_entity_poly.pdbx_seq_one_letter_code
_entity_poly.pdbx_strand_id
1 'polypeptide(L)'
;MPNDVRDDLLEFFEAIYKAQLNTLRRLRRNVKPEVRPSDSKSARSMSQVDMVYDILNSAGHPLHISEILARVAKRHGVLLDRESIVSALTKHVARKDRFLRTGPNTFSALNAER
;
A
#
# COMPACT_ATOMS: atom_id res chain seq x y z
N MET A 1 -32.27 31.59 -13.30
CA MET A 1 -30.99 30.87 -13.36
C MET A 1 -31.20 29.58 -14.15
N PRO A 2 -30.88 29.51 -15.45
CA PRO A 2 -31.17 28.37 -16.32
C PRO A 2 -29.94 27.50 -16.67
N ASN A 3 -28.77 27.74 -16.07
CA ASN A 3 -27.54 27.02 -16.41
C ASN A 3 -27.22 25.83 -15.49
N ASP A 4 -27.82 25.73 -14.30
CA ASP A 4 -27.51 24.66 -13.33
C ASP A 4 -27.75 23.27 -13.89
N VAL A 5 -28.88 23.04 -14.57
CA VAL A 5 -29.20 21.71 -15.12
C VAL A 5 -28.23 21.27 -16.21
N ARG A 6 -27.69 22.20 -17.00
CA ARG A 6 -26.69 21.85 -18.03
C ARG A 6 -25.37 21.47 -17.37
N ASP A 7 -24.95 22.23 -16.36
CA ASP A 7 -23.68 22.04 -15.67
C ASP A 7 -23.72 20.76 -14.81
N ASP A 8 -24.82 20.49 -14.11
CA ASP A 8 -25.05 19.26 -13.36
C ASP A 8 -24.98 18.01 -14.26
N LEU A 9 -25.54 18.12 -15.46
CA LEU A 9 -25.61 17.01 -16.41
C LEU A 9 -24.23 16.78 -17.07
N LEU A 10 -23.46 17.85 -17.30
CA LEU A 10 -22.06 17.76 -17.71
C LEU A 10 -21.19 17.13 -16.61
N GLU A 11 -21.36 17.52 -15.36
CA GLU A 11 -20.63 16.96 -14.21
C GLU A 11 -20.95 15.47 -14.01
N PHE A 12 -22.23 15.09 -14.15
CA PHE A 12 -22.67 13.71 -14.11
C PHE A 12 -22.01 12.87 -15.21
N PHE A 13 -22.00 13.35 -16.45
CA PHE A 13 -21.31 12.66 -17.54
C PHE A 13 -19.79 12.59 -17.32
N GLU A 14 -19.18 13.65 -16.82
CA GLU A 14 -17.75 13.68 -16.49
C GLU A 14 -17.40 12.61 -15.44
N ALA A 15 -18.23 12.47 -14.40
CA ALA A 15 -18.06 11.45 -13.37
C ALA A 15 -18.16 10.03 -13.94
N ILE A 16 -19.15 9.76 -14.81
CA ILE A 16 -19.33 8.46 -15.46
C ILE A 16 -18.14 8.13 -16.36
N TYR A 17 -17.68 9.07 -17.19
CA TYR A 17 -16.56 8.82 -18.09
C TYR A 17 -15.25 8.62 -17.33
N LYS A 18 -15.01 9.37 -16.25
CA LYS A 18 -13.88 9.13 -15.34
C LYS A 18 -13.93 7.74 -14.72
N ALA A 19 -15.10 7.30 -14.26
CA ALA A 19 -15.29 5.96 -13.71
C ALA A 19 -14.98 4.88 -14.75
N GLN A 20 -15.53 5.00 -15.96
CA GLN A 20 -15.27 4.08 -17.07
C GLN A 20 -13.78 4.03 -17.44
N LEU A 21 -13.12 5.18 -17.62
CA LEU A 21 -11.68 5.23 -17.90
C LEU A 21 -10.84 4.59 -16.80
N ASN A 22 -11.23 4.76 -15.54
CA ASN A 22 -10.56 4.12 -14.41
C ASN A 22 -10.72 2.59 -14.43
N THR A 23 -11.90 2.07 -14.79
CA THR A 23 -12.08 0.62 -14.97
C THR A 23 -11.23 0.07 -16.12
N LEU A 24 -11.17 0.76 -17.27
CA LEU A 24 -10.33 0.37 -18.40
C LEU A 24 -8.83 0.42 -18.05
N ARG A 25 -8.39 1.45 -17.33
CA ARG A 25 -7.00 1.56 -16.84
C ARG A 25 -6.67 0.42 -15.86
N ARG A 26 -7.60 0.05 -14.98
CA ARG A 26 -7.44 -1.10 -14.06
C ARG A 26 -7.37 -2.41 -14.82
N LEU A 27 -8.25 -2.65 -15.78
CA LEU A 27 -8.23 -3.83 -16.64
C LEU A 27 -6.92 -3.92 -17.45
N ARG A 28 -6.46 -2.81 -18.03
CA ARG A 28 -5.18 -2.75 -18.75
C ARG A 28 -3.98 -2.98 -17.84
N ARG A 29 -4.05 -2.55 -16.58
CA ARG A 29 -3.02 -2.80 -15.55
C ARG A 29 -3.04 -4.25 -15.06
N ASN A 30 -4.17 -4.93 -15.08
CA ASN A 30 -4.25 -6.36 -14.78
C ASN A 30 -3.75 -7.24 -15.94
N VAL A 31 -3.69 -6.70 -17.17
CA VAL A 31 -3.14 -7.38 -18.36
C VAL A 31 -1.63 -7.14 -18.56
N LYS A 32 -1.06 -6.10 -17.96
CA LYS A 32 0.38 -5.84 -18.00
C LYS A 32 0.98 -5.94 -16.59
N PRO A 33 1.83 -6.95 -16.29
CA PRO A 33 2.61 -6.88 -15.08
C PRO A 33 3.59 -5.71 -15.21
N GLU A 34 3.50 -4.82 -14.23
CA GLU A 34 4.59 -3.98 -13.70
C GLU A 34 4.97 -2.61 -14.32
N VAL A 35 5.05 -1.67 -13.37
CA VAL A 35 5.81 -0.39 -13.29
C VAL A 35 5.47 0.77 -14.25
N ARG A 36 4.90 1.86 -13.71
CA ARG A 36 5.57 3.19 -13.50
C ARG A 36 4.62 4.31 -13.04
N PRO A 37 5.17 5.41 -12.45
CA PRO A 37 4.64 6.08 -11.27
C PRO A 37 3.90 7.38 -11.58
N SER A 38 3.29 7.95 -10.52
CA SER A 38 2.74 9.31 -10.43
C SER A 38 1.57 9.62 -11.36
N ASP A 39 0.38 9.71 -10.77
CA ASP A 39 -0.40 10.95 -10.80
C ASP A 39 -1.77 10.68 -10.17
N SER A 40 -1.91 11.05 -8.90
CA SER A 40 -3.12 11.64 -8.32
C SER A 40 -3.00 11.69 -6.80
N LYS A 41 -3.22 12.89 -6.28
CA LYS A 41 -3.15 13.30 -4.87
C LYS A 41 -4.25 12.68 -3.98
N SER A 42 -4.48 11.35 -4.03
CA SER A 42 -5.63 10.74 -3.32
C SER A 42 -5.41 9.35 -2.69
N ALA A 43 -4.29 8.67 -2.94
CA ALA A 43 -3.94 7.49 -2.15
C ALA A 43 -2.97 7.93 -1.04
N ARG A 44 -3.37 7.80 0.24
CA ARG A 44 -2.43 7.84 1.37
C ARG A 44 -1.16 7.12 0.92
N SER A 45 -0.01 7.79 0.96
CA SER A 45 1.25 7.08 0.81
C SER A 45 1.18 5.93 1.80
N MET A 46 1.16 4.69 1.31
CA MET A 46 1.28 3.55 2.21
C MET A 46 2.55 3.82 2.99
N SER A 47 2.42 3.99 4.31
CA SER A 47 3.59 4.26 5.12
C SER A 47 4.55 3.09 4.95
N GLN A 48 5.85 3.33 5.10
CA GLN A 48 6.82 2.23 5.03
C GLN A 48 6.45 1.09 5.99
N VAL A 49 5.81 1.43 7.10
CA VAL A 49 5.25 0.51 8.09
C VAL A 49 4.07 -0.28 7.52
N ASP A 50 3.15 0.33 6.79
CA ASP A 50 2.03 -0.39 6.14
C ASP A 50 2.52 -1.36 5.05
N MET A 51 3.57 -0.99 4.30
CA MET A 51 4.18 -1.90 3.31
C MET A 51 4.80 -3.13 4.00
N VAL A 52 5.49 -2.93 5.11
CA VAL A 52 6.04 -4.03 5.91
C VAL A 52 4.91 -4.88 6.52
N TYR A 53 3.84 -4.25 7.00
CA TYR A 53 2.67 -4.96 7.52
C TYR A 53 2.02 -5.85 6.47
N ASP A 54 1.84 -5.36 5.24
CA ASP A 54 1.28 -6.15 4.13
C ASP A 54 2.15 -7.37 3.79
N ILE A 55 3.48 -7.20 3.78
CA ILE A 55 4.41 -8.32 3.59
C ILE A 55 4.29 -9.35 4.71
N LEU A 56 4.31 -8.92 5.97
CA LEU A 56 4.20 -9.82 7.13
C LEU A 56 2.84 -10.53 7.16
N ASN A 57 1.76 -9.82 6.87
CA ASN A 57 0.41 -10.37 6.83
C ASN A 57 0.24 -11.37 5.69
N SER A 58 0.80 -11.08 4.51
CA SER A 58 0.75 -12.02 3.37
C SER A 58 1.63 -13.26 3.56
N ALA A 59 2.67 -13.17 4.37
CA ALA A 59 3.53 -14.30 4.69
C ALA A 59 2.90 -15.24 5.73
N GLY A 60 2.11 -14.72 6.66
CA GLY A 60 1.47 -15.52 7.70
C GLY A 60 2.45 -16.10 8.74
N HIS A 61 3.73 -15.74 8.68
CA HIS A 61 4.77 -16.23 9.58
C HIS A 61 5.78 -15.13 9.91
N PRO A 62 6.55 -15.26 11.00
CA PRO A 62 7.60 -14.31 11.32
C PRO A 62 8.69 -14.28 10.25
N LEU A 63 9.19 -13.09 9.94
CA LEU A 63 10.20 -12.84 8.92
C LEU A 63 11.36 -12.01 9.46
N HIS A 64 12.56 -12.33 8.99
CA HIS A 64 13.75 -11.54 9.30
C HIS A 64 13.74 -10.23 8.50
N ILE A 65 14.30 -9.15 9.06
CA ILE A 65 14.31 -7.81 8.45
C ILE A 65 14.84 -7.81 7.02
N SER A 66 15.93 -8.54 6.74
CA SER A 66 16.50 -8.61 5.39
C SER A 66 15.51 -9.21 4.37
N GLU A 67 14.73 -10.19 4.81
CA GLU A 67 13.73 -10.85 3.96
C GLU A 67 12.51 -9.96 3.73
N ILE A 68 12.10 -9.22 4.77
CA ILE A 68 11.07 -8.18 4.65
C ILE A 68 11.50 -7.14 3.61
N LEU A 69 12.73 -6.61 3.71
CA LEU A 69 13.26 -5.62 2.76
C LEU A 69 13.30 -6.17 1.33
N ALA A 70 13.75 -7.41 1.14
CA ALA A 70 13.78 -8.05 -0.17
C ALA A 70 12.37 -8.22 -0.77
N ARG A 71 11.39 -8.63 0.06
CA ARG A 71 10.00 -8.80 -0.36
C ARG A 71 9.31 -7.46 -0.64
N VAL A 72 9.60 -6.42 0.14
CA VAL A 72 9.11 -5.06 -0.15
C VAL A 72 9.69 -4.54 -1.46
N ALA A 73 11.00 -4.70 -1.67
CA ALA A 73 11.63 -4.32 -2.92
C ALA A 73 11.00 -5.07 -4.11
N LYS A 74 10.70 -6.36 -3.95
CA LYS A 74 10.07 -7.19 -4.99
C LYS A 74 8.60 -6.85 -5.25
N ARG A 75 7.79 -6.61 -4.21
CA ARG A 75 6.33 -6.38 -4.34
C ARG A 75 5.98 -4.92 -4.62
N HIS A 76 6.65 -4.00 -3.95
CA HIS A 76 6.35 -2.56 -4.02
C HIS A 76 7.35 -1.78 -4.88
N GLY A 77 8.49 -2.36 -5.27
CA GLY A 77 9.50 -1.67 -6.06
C GLY A 77 10.24 -0.56 -5.31
N VAL A 78 10.16 -0.56 -3.97
CA VAL A 78 10.76 0.47 -3.10
C VAL A 78 11.91 -0.15 -2.30
N LEU A 79 13.07 0.49 -2.35
CA LEU A 79 14.19 0.18 -1.46
C LEU A 79 13.98 0.94 -0.15
N LEU A 80 13.82 0.18 0.94
CA LEU A 80 13.71 0.72 2.28
C LEU A 80 15.07 0.66 2.97
N ASP A 81 15.37 1.69 3.76
CA ASP A 81 16.55 1.68 4.62
C ASP A 81 16.33 0.80 5.85
N ARG A 82 17.29 -0.09 6.12
CA ARG A 82 17.23 -1.07 7.21
C ARG A 82 17.12 -0.38 8.57
N GLU A 83 17.94 0.63 8.82
CA GLU A 83 18.00 1.28 10.14
C GLU A 83 16.69 2.02 10.45
N SER A 84 16.17 2.73 9.45
CA SER A 84 14.88 3.40 9.51
C SER A 84 13.73 2.45 9.83
N ILE A 85 13.67 1.27 9.18
CA ILE A 85 12.60 0.29 9.41
C ILE A 85 12.73 -0.41 10.76
N VAL A 86 13.94 -0.78 11.18
CA VAL A 86 14.14 -1.41 12.49
C VAL A 86 13.70 -0.47 13.61
N SER A 87 14.04 0.83 13.51
CA SER A 87 13.61 1.85 14.47
C SER A 87 12.09 2.02 14.47
N ALA A 88 11.48 2.13 13.30
CA ALA A 88 10.03 2.24 13.16
C ALA A 88 9.29 1.02 13.74
N LEU A 89 9.70 -0.20 13.36
CA LEU A 89 9.11 -1.44 13.86
C LEU A 89 9.28 -1.58 15.37
N THR A 90 10.45 -1.24 15.90
CA THR A 90 10.69 -1.28 17.36
C THR A 90 9.76 -0.32 18.10
N LYS A 91 9.52 0.89 17.55
CA LYS A 91 8.56 1.84 18.11
C LYS A 91 7.12 1.32 18.07
N HIS A 92 6.70 0.66 16.99
CA HIS A 92 5.37 0.06 16.91
C HIS A 92 5.21 -1.16 17.84
N VAL A 93 6.23 -2.02 17.96
CA VAL A 93 6.24 -3.14 18.92
C VAL A 93 6.17 -2.63 20.36
N ALA A 94 6.91 -1.57 20.70
CA ALA A 94 6.87 -0.96 22.03
C ALA A 94 5.48 -0.39 22.37
N ARG A 95 4.77 0.13 21.38
CA ARG A 95 3.37 0.58 21.51
C ARG A 95 2.35 -0.58 21.53
N LYS A 96 2.81 -1.83 21.44
CA LYS A 96 1.98 -3.04 21.22
C LYS A 96 1.04 -2.88 20.02
N ASP A 97 1.50 -2.16 19.01
CA ASP A 97 0.73 -1.80 17.83
C ASP A 97 1.09 -2.74 16.69
N ARG A 98 0.11 -3.55 16.23
CA ARG A 98 0.05 -4.38 15.00
C ARG A 98 1.24 -5.32 14.66
N PHE A 99 2.37 -5.23 15.36
CA PHE A 99 3.59 -5.98 15.14
C PHE A 99 4.04 -6.66 16.43
N LEU A 100 4.64 -7.83 16.27
CA LEU A 100 5.26 -8.60 17.35
C LEU A 100 6.71 -8.87 16.99
N ARG A 101 7.62 -8.68 17.95
CA ARG A 101 9.02 -9.09 17.78
C ARG A 101 9.17 -10.50 18.34
N THR A 102 9.41 -11.47 17.46
CA THR A 102 9.55 -12.89 17.81
C THR A 102 11.01 -13.31 18.02
N GLY A 103 11.97 -12.47 17.62
CA GLY A 103 13.39 -12.78 17.76
C GLY A 103 14.32 -11.60 17.43
N PRO A 104 15.65 -11.81 17.42
CA PRO A 104 16.60 -10.81 16.96
C PRO A 104 16.37 -10.52 15.47
N ASN A 105 16.01 -9.28 15.15
CA ASN A 105 15.69 -8.84 13.79
C ASN A 105 14.57 -9.62 13.08
N THR A 106 13.70 -10.29 13.85
CA THR A 106 12.57 -11.06 13.32
C THR A 106 11.26 -10.47 13.84
N PHE A 107 10.36 -10.18 12.92
CA PHE A 107 9.08 -9.52 13.19
C PHE A 107 7.93 -10.33 12.59
N SER A 108 6.77 -10.27 13.25
CA SER A 108 5.52 -10.88 12.81
C SER A 108 4.39 -9.84 12.86
N ALA A 109 3.36 -10.01 12.03
CA ALA A 109 2.13 -9.22 12.12
C ALA A 109 1.19 -9.85 13.16
N LEU A 110 0.66 -9.03 14.08
CA LEU A 110 -0.19 -9.49 15.18
C LEU A 110 -1.54 -10.07 14.70
N ASN A 111 -2.04 -9.64 13.54
CA ASN A 111 -3.33 -10.08 12.99
C ASN A 111 -3.19 -11.17 11.91
N ALA A 112 -2.02 -11.80 11.76
CA ALA A 112 -1.81 -12.83 10.75
C ALA A 112 -2.54 -14.17 11.05
N GLU A 113 -3.20 -14.29 12.21
CA GLU A 113 -3.91 -15.49 12.66
C GLU A 113 -5.45 -15.42 12.49
N ARG A 114 -5.98 -14.81 11.42
CA ARG A 114 -7.42 -14.89 11.11
C ARG A 114 -7.70 -15.57 9.78
#